data_AF-A0A974VKR1-F1
#
_entry.id   AF-A0A974VKR1-F1
#
_cell.length_a   1.000
_cell.length_b   1.000
_cell.length_c   1.000
_cell.angle_alpha   90.00
_cell.angle_beta   90.00
_cell.angle_gamma   90.00
#
_symmetry.space_group_name_H-M   'P 1'
#
loop_
_entity.id
_entity.type
_entity.pdbx_description
1 polymer ?
#
loop_
_entity_poly.entity_id
_entity_poly.type
_entity_poly.pdbx_seq_one_letter_code
_entity_poly.pdbx_strand_id
1 'polypeptide(L)'
;MSAFKPVRRKFTAREAAERLGVTTRTVQRLMAEPREQYLARANTKREQVAQLRTEGLSVREIATKLEISKSAAGRYVQEHEQNKQLA
;
A
#
# COMPACT_ATOMS: atom_id res chain seq x y z
N MET A 1 9.98 -16.89 -5.89
CA MET A 1 9.66 -16.91 -7.32
C MET A 1 8.78 -15.72 -7.66
N SER A 2 9.17 -14.91 -8.66
CA SER A 2 8.37 -13.82 -9.20
C SER A 2 7.30 -14.35 -10.17
N ALA A 3 6.27 -13.53 -10.44
CA ALA A 3 5.30 -13.85 -11.47
C ALA A 3 5.95 -13.83 -12.88
N PHE A 4 5.36 -14.52 -13.85
CA PHE A 4 5.86 -14.58 -15.24
C PHE A 4 5.85 -13.20 -15.90
N LYS A 5 4.79 -12.42 -15.70
CA LYS A 5 4.67 -11.02 -16.12
C LYS A 5 4.16 -10.18 -14.95
N PRO A 6 5.04 -9.77 -14.02
CA PRO A 6 4.63 -9.07 -12.80
C PRO A 6 4.00 -7.72 -13.15
N VAL A 7 2.72 -7.56 -12.86
CA VAL A 7 1.94 -6.36 -13.14
C VAL A 7 0.95 -6.11 -12.00
N ARG A 8 0.71 -4.84 -11.67
CA ARG A 8 -0.36 -4.46 -10.75
C ARG A 8 -1.72 -4.65 -11.43
N ARG A 9 -2.55 -5.53 -10.86
CA ARG A 9 -3.92 -5.75 -11.32
C ARG A 9 -4.86 -4.70 -10.75
N LYS A 10 -5.82 -4.25 -11.57
CA LYS A 10 -6.91 -3.37 -11.15
C LYS A 10 -8.16 -4.13 -10.65
N PHE A 11 -8.11 -5.46 -10.71
CA PHE A 11 -9.20 -6.38 -10.39
C PHE A 11 -8.68 -7.50 -9.50
N THR A 12 -9.58 -8.22 -8.83
CA THR A 12 -9.17 -9.29 -7.90
C THR A 12 -8.70 -10.54 -8.67
N ALA A 13 -7.87 -11.35 -8.02
CA ALA A 13 -7.45 -12.64 -8.59
C ALA A 13 -8.64 -13.57 -8.85
N ARG A 14 -9.68 -13.46 -8.04
CA ARG A 14 -10.93 -14.21 -8.15
C ARG A 14 -11.72 -13.80 -9.38
N GLU A 15 -11.99 -12.50 -9.56
CA GLU A 15 -12.69 -11.99 -10.74
C GLU A 15 -11.99 -12.39 -12.04
N ALA A 16 -10.66 -12.30 -12.06
CA ALA A 16 -9.86 -12.70 -13.22
C ALA A 16 -9.98 -14.20 -13.51
N ALA A 17 -9.96 -15.03 -12.47
CA ALA A 17 -10.11 -16.47 -12.56
C ALA A 17 -11.48 -16.85 -13.14
N GLU A 18 -12.54 -16.23 -12.63
CA GLU A 18 -13.92 -16.43 -13.10
C GLU A 18 -14.08 -16.01 -14.58
N ARG A 19 -13.53 -14.86 -14.98
CA ARG A 19 -13.62 -14.37 -16.37
C ARG A 19 -12.82 -15.19 -17.38
N LEU A 20 -11.69 -15.75 -16.97
CA LEU A 20 -10.75 -16.45 -17.85
C LEU A 20 -10.91 -17.98 -17.80
N GLY A 21 -11.77 -18.51 -16.91
CA GLY A 21 -11.94 -19.95 -16.73
C GLY A 21 -10.68 -20.64 -16.16
N VAL A 22 -9.87 -19.93 -15.38
CA VAL A 22 -8.62 -20.45 -14.81
C VAL A 22 -8.63 -20.39 -13.30
N THR A 23 -7.69 -21.06 -12.64
CA THR A 23 -7.56 -20.97 -11.18
C THR A 23 -6.94 -19.64 -10.72
N THR A 24 -7.29 -19.20 -9.51
CA THR A 24 -6.68 -18.01 -8.88
C THR A 24 -5.16 -18.12 -8.76
N ARG A 25 -4.63 -19.33 -8.53
CA ARG A 25 -3.20 -19.64 -8.48
C ARG A 25 -2.52 -19.37 -9.82
N THR A 26 -3.16 -19.72 -10.93
CA THR A 26 -2.66 -19.40 -12.28
C THR A 26 -2.58 -17.88 -12.48
N VAL A 27 -3.60 -17.14 -12.09
CA VAL A 27 -3.61 -15.67 -12.20
C VAL A 27 -2.50 -15.05 -11.33
N GLN A 28 -2.33 -15.51 -10.09
CA GLN A 28 -1.26 -15.02 -9.22
C GLN A 28 0.14 -15.32 -9.80
N ARG A 29 0.36 -16.54 -10.32
CA ARG A 29 1.63 -16.91 -10.96
C ARG A 29 1.93 -16.06 -12.19
N LEU A 30 0.92 -15.65 -12.94
CA LEU A 30 1.12 -14.87 -14.16
C LEU A 30 1.37 -13.39 -13.87
N MET A 31 0.66 -12.80 -12.91
CA MET A 31 0.47 -11.34 -12.82
C MET A 31 0.36 -10.83 -11.37
N ALA A 32 0.96 -11.51 -10.41
CA ALA A 32 1.13 -10.95 -9.07
C ALA A 32 2.16 -9.81 -9.08
N GLU A 33 1.87 -8.75 -8.33
CA GLU A 33 2.82 -7.68 -8.05
C GLU A 33 3.98 -8.23 -7.21
N PRO A 34 5.25 -7.89 -7.53
CA PRO A 34 6.39 -8.26 -6.72
C PRO A 34 6.25 -7.75 -5.29
N ARG A 35 6.64 -8.57 -4.31
CA ARG A 35 6.52 -8.23 -2.88
C ARG A 35 7.25 -6.92 -2.55
N GLU A 36 8.45 -6.72 -3.09
CA GLU A 36 9.26 -5.52 -2.88
C GLU A 36 8.55 -4.26 -3.38
N GLN A 37 7.96 -4.31 -4.58
CA GLN A 37 7.21 -3.18 -5.14
C GLN A 37 5.96 -2.87 -4.31
N TYR A 38 5.24 -3.90 -3.86
CA TYR A 38 4.10 -3.73 -2.97
C TYR A 38 4.51 -3.03 -1.65
N LEU A 39 5.61 -3.48 -1.04
CA LEU A 39 6.13 -2.91 0.20
C LEU A 39 6.68 -1.49 0.00
N ALA A 40 7.39 -1.24 -1.09
CA ALA A 40 7.92 0.09 -1.42
C ALA A 40 6.81 1.14 -1.46
N ARG A 41 5.68 0.86 -2.14
CA ARG A 41 4.54 1.79 -2.16
C ARG A 41 3.93 2.02 -0.78
N ALA A 42 3.85 0.98 0.05
CA ALA A 42 3.35 1.11 1.41
C ALA A 42 4.28 2.01 2.24
N ASN A 43 5.60 1.88 2.04
CA ASN A 43 6.60 2.73 2.68
C ASN A 43 6.52 4.17 2.18
N THR A 44 6.38 4.41 0.88
CA THR A 44 6.22 5.77 0.31
C THR A 44 5.05 6.52 0.96
N LYS A 45 3.93 5.85 1.22
CA LYS A 45 2.80 6.48 1.94
C LYS A 45 3.14 6.84 3.38
N ARG A 46 3.86 5.98 4.09
CA ARG A 46 4.31 6.26 5.47
C ARG A 46 5.29 7.43 5.50
N GLU A 47 6.23 7.46 4.55
CA GLU A 47 7.20 8.55 4.38
C GLU A 47 6.50 9.88 4.11
N GLN A 48 5.51 9.90 3.20
CA GLN A 48 4.70 11.09 2.94
C GLN A 48 3.95 11.58 4.19
N VAL A 49 3.36 10.66 4.96
CA VAL A 49 2.70 11.02 6.23
C VAL A 49 3.69 11.57 7.23
N ALA A 50 4.86 10.93 7.38
CA ALA A 50 5.92 11.38 8.27
C ALA A 50 6.39 12.79 7.90
N GLN A 51 6.64 13.06 6.62
CA GLN A 51 7.02 14.38 6.13
C GLN A 51 5.96 15.43 6.47
N LEU A 52 4.69 15.18 6.12
CA LEU A 52 3.61 16.12 6.42
C LEU A 52 3.41 16.33 7.92
N ARG A 53 3.68 15.31 8.73
CA ARG A 53 3.62 15.41 10.20
C ARG A 53 4.77 16.27 10.73
N THR A 54 5.98 16.15 10.18
CA THR A 54 7.11 17.02 10.53
C THR A 54 6.90 18.47 10.11
N GLU A 55 6.14 18.70 9.03
CA GLU A 55 5.69 20.04 8.60
C GLU A 55 4.60 20.64 9.53
N GLY A 56 4.09 19.86 10.49
CA GLY A 56 3.13 20.32 11.50
C GLY A 56 1.66 20.13 11.13
N LEU A 57 1.34 19.46 10.01
CA LEU A 57 -0.05 19.22 9.62
C LEU A 57 -0.76 18.30 10.63
N SER A 58 -2.06 18.54 10.78
CA SER A 58 -2.94 17.69 11.57
C SER A 58 -3.27 16.39 10.83
N VAL A 59 -3.63 15.34 11.58
CA VAL A 59 -4.05 14.04 11.02
C VAL A 59 -5.21 14.18 10.03
N ARG A 60 -6.12 15.13 10.27
CA ARG A 60 -7.25 15.39 9.35
C ARG A 60 -6.78 15.95 8.02
N GLU A 61 -5.87 16.93 8.04
CA GLU A 61 -5.33 17.55 6.82
C GLU A 61 -4.50 16.55 6.02
N ILE A 62 -3.70 15.72 6.70
CA ILE A 62 -2.94 14.63 6.07
C ILE A 62 -3.88 13.64 5.36
N ALA A 63 -4.97 13.25 6.02
CA ALA A 63 -5.95 12.34 5.44
C ALA A 63 -6.58 12.91 4.15
N THR A 64 -6.94 14.20 4.17
CA THR A 64 -7.48 14.90 2.99
C THR A 64 -6.44 15.00 1.88
N LYS A 65 -5.20 15.40 2.20
CA LYS A 65 -4.13 15.62 1.22
C LYS A 65 -3.68 14.33 0.52
N LEU A 66 -3.68 13.21 1.24
CA LEU A 66 -3.28 11.90 0.71
C LEU A 66 -4.47 11.03 0.25
N GLU A 67 -5.70 11.55 0.32
CA GLU A 67 -6.94 10.85 -0.02
C GLU A 67 -7.06 9.47 0.67
N ILE A 68 -6.65 9.41 1.94
CA ILE A 68 -6.74 8.20 2.78
C ILE A 68 -7.74 8.40 3.90
N SER A 69 -8.19 7.30 4.49
CA SER A 69 -9.05 7.38 5.67
C SER A 69 -8.32 8.04 6.84
N LYS A 70 -9.07 8.78 7.67
CA LYS A 70 -8.55 9.40 8.90
C LYS A 70 -7.89 8.37 9.83
N SER A 71 -8.46 7.16 9.90
CA SER A 71 -7.91 6.07 10.72
C SER A 71 -6.55 5.57 10.19
N ALA A 72 -6.39 5.47 8.86
CA ALA A 72 -5.11 5.11 8.25
C ALA A 72 -4.06 6.20 8.49
N ALA A 73 -4.41 7.47 8.26
CA ALA A 73 -3.53 8.60 8.55
C ALA A 73 -3.08 8.62 10.01
N GLY A 74 -4.01 8.41 10.95
CA GLY A 74 -3.70 8.36 12.39
C GLY A 74 -2.74 7.23 12.75
N ARG A 75 -2.94 6.02 12.19
CA ARG A 75 -2.04 4.89 12.40
C ARG A 75 -0.62 5.19 11.91
N TYR A 76 -0.48 5.79 10.74
CA TYR A 76 0.84 6.14 10.18
C TYR A 76 1.55 7.22 10.99
N VAL A 77 0.81 8.21 11.51
CA VAL A 77 1.38 9.22 12.42
C VAL A 77 1.86 8.58 13.72
N GLN A 78 1.07 7.69 14.31
CA GLN A 78 1.45 6.96 15.52
C GLN A 78 2.70 6.10 15.30
N GLU A 79 2.77 5.35 14.19
CA GLU A 79 3.93 4.55 13.80
C GLU A 79 5.19 5.43 13.65
N HIS A 80 5.05 6.62 13.04
CA HIS A 80 6.15 7.57 12.92
C HIS A 80 6.61 8.12 14.29
N GLU A 81 5.68 8.50 15.16
CA GLU A 81 5.99 9.02 16.50
C GLU A 81 6.68 7.94 17.38
N GLN A 82 6.24 6.68 17.29
CA GLN A 82 6.88 5.55 17.96
C GLN A 82 8.30 5.29 17.45
N ASN A 83 8.50 5.31 16.13
CA ASN A 83 9.82 5.13 15.54
C ASN A 83 10.80 6.25 15.92
N LYS A 84 10.29 7.48 16.10
CA LYS A 84 11.10 8.63 16.57
C LYS A 84 11.54 8.49 18.03
N GLN A 85 10.77 7.83 18.88
CA GLN A 85 11.12 7.58 20.29
C GLN A 85 12.14 6.46 20.47
N LEU A 86 12.25 5.56 19.49
CA LEU A 86 13.16 4.42 19.48
C LEU A 86 14.53 4.72 18.84
N ALA A 87 14.68 5.89 18.24
CA ALA A 87 15.90 6.36 17.56
C ALA A 87 16.63 7.41 18.40
#